data_AF-A0A1G1NIA7-F1
#
_entry.id   AF-A0A1G1NIA7-F1
#
_cell.length_a   1.000
_cell.length_b   1.000
_cell.length_c   1.000
_cell.angle_alpha   90.00
_cell.angle_beta   90.00
_cell.angle_gamma   90.00
#
_symmetry.space_group_name_H-M   'P 1'
#
loop_
_entity.id
_entity.type
_entity.pdbx_description
1 polymer ?
#
loop_
_entity_poly.entity_id
_entity_poly.type
_entity_poly.pdbx_seq_one_letter_code
_entity_poly.pdbx_strand_id
1 'polypeptide(L)'
;MSEEQGAVQGETKEQRFQRLATKRTQAALQKIRLLGNLTSSSYAYTPDQASKIIGALRAAVDTVEAKFNRVRGTQAAETTFSL
;
A
#
# COMPACT_ATOMS: atom_id res chain seq x y z
N MET A 1 -1.07 27.51 -0.81
CA MET A 1 -1.19 27.15 0.62
C MET A 1 -1.28 25.63 0.69
N SER A 2 -0.14 24.95 0.72
CA SER A 2 -0.08 23.49 0.86
C SER A 2 0.98 23.24 1.91
N GLU A 3 0.50 23.00 3.11
CA GLU A 3 1.23 23.02 4.36
C GLU A 3 2.45 22.08 4.33
N GLU A 4 3.60 22.70 4.51
CA GLU A 4 4.81 22.06 4.97
C GLU A 4 4.57 21.53 6.39
N GLN A 5 5.20 20.38 6.68
CA GLN A 5 5.49 19.87 8.01
C GLN A 5 4.44 19.03 8.75
N GLY A 6 5.02 18.00 9.35
CA GLY A 6 4.48 17.23 10.44
C GLY A 6 5.54 16.19 10.75
N ALA A 7 6.75 16.60 11.12
CA ALA A 7 7.61 15.73 11.91
C ALA A 7 7.42 16.24 13.33
N VAL A 8 6.61 15.53 14.12
CA VAL A 8 6.40 15.88 15.51
C VAL A 8 7.66 15.42 16.23
N GLN A 9 8.54 16.36 16.59
CA GLN A 9 9.74 16.04 17.36
C GLN A 9 9.31 15.38 18.68
N GLY A 10 9.59 14.08 18.82
CA GLY A 10 9.17 13.25 19.97
C GLY A 10 8.26 12.06 19.64
N GLU A 11 7.84 11.87 18.39
CA GLU A 11 7.01 10.70 18.01
C GLU A 11 7.79 9.38 18.08
N THR A 12 7.23 8.36 18.73
CA THR A 12 7.84 7.01 18.75
C THR A 12 7.86 6.42 17.34
N LYS A 13 8.74 5.44 17.09
CA LYS A 13 8.80 4.74 15.78
C LYS A 13 7.42 4.19 15.37
N GLU A 14 6.63 3.76 16.35
CA GLU A 14 5.26 3.26 16.15
C GLU A 14 4.29 4.38 15.76
N GLN A 15 4.30 5.51 16.47
CA GLN A 15 3.45 6.68 16.13
C GLN A 15 3.80 7.23 14.73
N ARG A 16 5.09 7.26 14.39
CA ARG A 16 5.54 7.64 13.05
C ARG A 16 5.06 6.67 11.99
N PHE A 17 5.16 5.37 12.26
CA PHE A 17 4.62 4.36 11.36
C PHE A 17 3.12 4.53 11.16
N GLN A 18 2.34 4.66 12.24
CA GLN A 18 0.88 4.77 12.18
C GLN A 18 0.43 6.00 11.40
N ARG A 19 1.04 7.16 11.64
CA ARG A 19 0.74 8.40 10.91
C ARG A 19 1.03 8.26 9.42
N LEU A 20 2.20 7.72 9.09
CA LEU A 20 2.64 7.59 7.70
C LEU A 20 1.85 6.50 6.96
N ALA A 21 1.51 5.41 7.64
CA ALA A 21 0.65 4.35 7.15
C ALA A 21 -0.75 4.88 6.84
N THR A 22 -1.40 5.55 7.80
CA THR A 22 -2.74 6.13 7.62
C THR A 22 -2.78 7.10 6.44
N LYS A 23 -1.82 8.04 6.36
CA LYS A 23 -1.75 9.01 5.27
C LYS A 23 -1.57 8.33 3.91
N ARG A 24 -0.69 7.33 3.82
CA ARG A 24 -0.43 6.59 2.57
C ARG A 24 -1.61 5.73 2.16
N THR A 25 -2.26 5.04 3.10
CA THR A 25 -3.44 4.23 2.85
C THR A 25 -4.60 5.11 2.35
N GLN A 26 -4.85 6.26 2.98
CA GLN A 26 -5.88 7.19 2.51
C GLN A 26 -5.59 7.71 1.09
N ALA A 27 -4.34 8.09 0.80
CA ALA A 27 -3.97 8.53 -0.54
C ALA A 27 -4.16 7.42 -1.59
N ALA A 28 -3.80 6.17 -1.27
CA ALA A 28 -4.01 5.02 -2.15
C ALA A 28 -5.51 4.78 -2.41
N LEU A 29 -6.34 4.78 -1.36
CA LEU A 29 -7.79 4.62 -1.48
C LEU A 29 -8.42 5.72 -2.34
N GLN A 30 -7.98 6.97 -2.19
CA GLN A 30 -8.44 8.08 -3.03
C GLN A 30 -8.09 7.87 -4.51
N LYS A 31 -6.87 7.40 -4.81
CA LYS A 31 -6.48 7.08 -6.20
C LYS A 31 -7.29 5.93 -6.77
N ILE A 32 -7.57 4.89 -5.98
CA ILE A 32 -8.43 3.77 -6.41
C ILE A 32 -9.86 4.26 -6.69
N ARG A 33 -10.41 5.15 -5.86
CA ARG A 33 -11.73 5.77 -6.12
C ARG A 33 -11.75 6.57 -7.42
N LEU A 34 -10.69 7.34 -7.71
CA LEU A 34 -10.58 8.06 -8.98
C LEU A 34 -10.53 7.11 -10.18
N LEU A 35 -9.87 5.94 -10.06
CA LEU A 35 -9.91 4.91 -11.09
C LEU A 35 -11.33 4.33 -11.26
N GLY A 36 -12.07 4.16 -10.16
CA GLY A 36 -13.49 3.78 -10.20
C GLY A 36 -14.36 4.82 -10.91
N ASN A 37 -14.06 6.12 -10.76
CA ASN A 37 -14.80 7.17 -11.47
C ASN A 37 -14.60 7.13 -13.00
N LEU A 38 -13.57 6.43 -13.49
CA LEU A 38 -13.38 6.20 -14.93
C LEU A 38 -14.43 5.25 -15.53
N THR A 39 -15.23 4.55 -14.70
CA THR A 39 -16.36 3.76 -15.20
C THR A 39 -17.56 4.61 -15.58
N SER A 40 -17.51 5.93 -15.32
CA SER A 40 -18.54 6.86 -15.76
C SER A 40 -18.61 6.91 -17.28
N SER A 41 -19.82 7.15 -17.81
CA SER A 41 -20.18 7.18 -19.23
C SER A 41 -19.39 8.19 -20.09
N SER A 42 -18.48 8.95 -19.50
CA SER A 42 -17.55 9.86 -20.18
C SER A 42 -16.35 9.15 -20.83
N TYR A 43 -16.05 7.90 -20.44
CA TYR A 43 -14.88 7.17 -20.93
C TYR A 43 -15.29 5.83 -21.55
N ALA A 44 -14.85 5.60 -22.79
CA ALA A 44 -14.91 4.29 -23.42
C ALA A 44 -13.68 3.48 -23.01
N TYR A 45 -13.88 2.37 -22.31
CA TYR A 45 -12.83 1.43 -21.96
C TYR A 45 -13.23 0.03 -22.40
N THR A 46 -12.24 -0.79 -22.77
CA THR A 46 -12.49 -2.20 -23.03
C THR A 46 -12.44 -3.00 -21.73
N PRO A 47 -13.16 -4.13 -21.63
CA PRO A 47 -13.05 -5.03 -20.48
C PRO A 47 -11.62 -5.54 -20.24
N ASP A 48 -10.80 -5.60 -21.30
CA ASP A 48 -9.36 -5.92 -21.22
C ASP A 48 -8.57 -4.82 -20.51
N GLN A 49 -8.81 -3.54 -20.85
CA GLN A 49 -8.17 -2.41 -20.17
C GLN A 49 -8.56 -2.35 -18.69
N ALA A 50 -9.84 -2.56 -18.37
CA ALA A 50 -10.29 -2.64 -16.99
C ALA A 50 -9.60 -3.79 -16.23
N SER A 51 -9.52 -4.98 -16.83
CA SER A 51 -8.84 -6.13 -16.22
C SER A 51 -7.36 -5.86 -15.98
N LYS A 52 -6.66 -5.20 -16.90
CA LYS A 52 -5.25 -4.80 -16.72
C LYS A 52 -5.06 -3.82 -15.57
N ILE A 53 -5.93 -2.81 -15.45
CA ILE A 53 -5.87 -1.83 -14.36
C ILE A 53 -6.10 -2.52 -13.01
N ILE A 54 -7.16 -3.32 -12.90
CA ILE A 54 -7.48 -4.06 -11.66
C ILE A 54 -6.39 -5.08 -11.33
N GLY A 55 -5.83 -5.77 -12.33
CA GLY A 55 -4.72 -6.70 -12.17
C GLY A 55 -3.47 -6.03 -11.60
N ALA A 56 -3.09 -4.86 -12.14
CA ALA A 56 -1.97 -4.09 -11.62
C ALA A 56 -2.18 -3.64 -10.16
N LEU A 57 -3.40 -3.21 -9.81
CA LEU A 57 -3.75 -2.86 -8.43
C LEU A 57 -3.62 -4.05 -7.48
N ARG A 58 -4.13 -5.23 -7.89
CA ARG A 58 -4.01 -6.46 -7.09
C ARG A 58 -2.56 -6.87 -6.89
N ALA A 59 -1.74 -6.86 -7.93
CA ALA A 59 -0.32 -7.19 -7.84
C ALA A 59 0.45 -6.23 -6.91
N ALA A 60 0.10 -4.94 -6.90
CA ALA A 60 0.67 -3.98 -5.99
C ALA A 60 0.31 -4.28 -4.52
N VAL A 61 -0.94 -4.65 -4.25
CA VAL A 61 -1.39 -5.07 -2.90
C VAL A 61 -0.68 -6.35 -2.47
N ASP A 62 -0.60 -7.35 -3.34
CA ASP A 62 0.09 -8.63 -3.08
C ASP A 62 1.56 -8.41 -2.72
N THR A 63 2.25 -7.53 -3.45
CA THR A 63 3.64 -7.14 -3.14
C THR A 63 3.77 -6.49 -1.76
N VAL A 64 2.80 -5.64 -1.38
CA VAL A 64 2.78 -5.00 -0.07
C VAL A 64 2.51 -6.03 1.03
N GLU A 65 1.54 -6.92 0.83
CA GLU A 65 1.23 -8.02 1.74
C GLU A 65 2.45 -8.93 1.96
N ALA A 66 3.12 -9.33 0.87
CA ALA A 66 4.35 -10.11 0.93
C ALA A 66 5.45 -9.40 1.74
N LYS A 67 5.60 -8.07 1.58
CA LYS A 67 6.56 -7.28 2.38
C LYS A 67 6.19 -7.25 3.86
N PHE A 68 4.91 -7.06 4.19
CA PHE A 68 4.44 -7.09 5.58
C PHE A 68 4.60 -8.47 6.22
N ASN A 69 4.34 -9.54 5.46
CA ASN A 69 4.47 -10.91 5.95
C ASN A 69 5.94 -11.33 6.13
N ARG A 70 6.83 -10.86 5.25
CA ARG A 70 8.29 -11.11 5.36
C ARG A 70 8.90 -10.43 6.58
N VAL A 71 8.37 -9.29 7.01
CA VAL A 71 8.80 -8.61 8.26
C VAL A 71 8.48 -9.45 9.50
N ARG A 72 7.43 -10.28 9.50
CA ARG A 72 7.20 -11.30 10.55
C ARG A 72 8.06 -12.56 10.41
N GLY A 73 8.61 -12.82 9.23
CA GLY A 73 9.38 -14.04 8.92
C GLY A 73 10.90 -13.91 9.05
N THR A 74 11.44 -12.82 9.62
CA THR A 74 12.90 -12.64 9.78
C THR A 74 13.41 -12.92 11.20
N GLN A 75 12.68 -13.74 11.97
CA GLN A 75 13.22 -14.46 13.12
C GLN A 75 12.71 -15.92 13.07
N ALA A 76 13.48 -16.79 12.40
CA ALA A 76 13.57 -18.23 12.63
C ALA A 76 14.05 -18.93 11.36
N ALA A 77 15.37 -18.98 11.17
CA ALA A 77 16.04 -20.13 10.57
C ALA A 77 17.54 -20.05 10.88
N GLU A 78 17.91 -19.83 12.15
CA GLU A 78 19.14 -20.46 12.62
C GLU A 78 18.81 -21.95 12.67
N THR A 79 19.19 -22.64 11.60
CA THR A 79 19.13 -24.11 11.57
C THR A 79 20.30 -24.56 12.43
N THR A 80 20.10 -24.57 13.75
CA THR A 80 20.95 -25.32 14.67
C THR A 80 20.71 -26.80 14.34
N PHE A 81 21.52 -27.30 13.42
CA PHE A 81 21.72 -28.73 13.24
C PHE A 81 22.47 -29.22 14.48
N SER A 82 21.79 -30.00 15.31
CA SER A 82 22.40 -30.75 16.42
C SER A 82 22.13 -32.23 16.18
N LEU A 83 23.20 -33.01 16.39
CA LEU A 83 23.36 -34.47 16.18
C LEU A 83 22.16 -35.33 16.57
#